data_AF-A0A925WYS8-F1
#
_entry.id   AF-A0A925WYS8-F1
#
_cell.length_a   1.000
_cell.length_b   1.000
_cell.length_c   1.000
_cell.angle_alpha   90.00
_cell.angle_beta   90.00
_cell.angle_gamma   90.00
#
_symmetry.space_group_name_H-M   'P 1'
#
loop_
_entity.id
_entity.type
_entity.pdbx_description
1 polymer ?
#
loop_
_entity_poly.entity_id
_entity_poly.type
_entity_poly.pdbx_seq_one_letter_code
_entity_poly.pdbx_strand_id
1 'polypeptide(L)'
;MNLDYAVDRLYGSGWSPVFGPDQYESLPDGRRFPGMESIYREFEQAGLKLSIKHNLVFDTHRATWSPASSANDGAENNDPQHCGTVIGSSEREAAVYALAQLRESHVPIQLALA
;
A
#
# COMPACT_ATOMS: atom_id res chain seq x y z
N MET A 1 12.45 5.04 -7.46
CA MET A 1 12.02 3.64 -7.68
C MET A 1 11.15 3.66 -8.93
N ASN A 2 10.71 2.53 -9.50
CA ASN A 2 9.80 2.56 -10.64
C ASN A 2 8.60 1.66 -10.35
N LEU A 3 7.47 1.94 -11.00
CA LEU A 3 6.21 1.23 -10.85
C LEU A 3 6.39 -0.28 -11.05
N ASP A 4 7.23 -0.72 -12.00
CA ASP A 4 7.56 -2.14 -12.21
C ASP A 4 8.07 -2.82 -10.94
N TYR A 5 9.00 -2.17 -10.23
CA TYR A 5 9.55 -2.72 -8.99
C TYR A 5 8.52 -2.69 -7.85
N ALA A 6 7.65 -1.67 -7.79
CA ALA A 6 6.54 -1.65 -6.84
C ALA A 6 5.57 -2.82 -7.08
N VAL A 7 5.27 -3.11 -8.36
CA VAL A 7 4.47 -4.26 -8.77
C VAL A 7 5.15 -5.57 -8.43
N ASP A 8 6.46 -5.71 -8.67
CA ASP A 8 7.23 -6.91 -8.26
C ASP A 8 7.14 -7.16 -6.76
N ARG A 9 7.27 -6.12 -5.93
CA ARG A 9 7.11 -6.22 -4.47
C ARG A 9 5.69 -6.61 -4.10
N LEU A 10 4.68 -6.06 -4.78
CA LEU A 10 3.29 -6.43 -4.54
C LEU A 10 3.06 -7.92 -4.82
N TYR A 11 3.49 -8.44 -5.97
CA TYR A 11 3.44 -9.87 -6.26
C TYR A 11 4.24 -10.70 -5.25
N GLY A 12 5.41 -10.22 -4.82
CA GLY A 12 6.23 -10.84 -3.78
C GLY A 12 5.55 -10.98 -2.43
N SER A 13 4.57 -10.12 -2.11
CA SER A 13 3.72 -10.24 -0.92
C SER A 13 2.66 -11.36 -1.00
N GLY A 14 2.63 -12.11 -2.10
CA GLY A 14 1.60 -13.11 -2.40
C GLY A 14 0.31 -12.50 -2.93
N TRP A 15 0.32 -11.22 -3.31
CA TRP A 15 -0.83 -10.61 -3.97
C TRP A 15 -1.00 -11.18 -5.38
N SER A 16 -2.26 -11.42 -5.75
CA SER A 16 -2.64 -11.85 -7.10
C SER A 16 -3.91 -11.13 -7.53
N PRO A 17 -4.04 -10.77 -8.82
CA PRO A 17 -5.28 -10.18 -9.33
C PRO A 17 -6.42 -11.20 -9.23
N VAL A 18 -7.51 -10.83 -8.54
CA VAL A 18 -8.71 -11.64 -8.38
C VAL A 18 -9.75 -11.15 -9.39
N PHE A 19 -10.48 -12.03 -10.07
CA PHE A 19 -11.27 -11.70 -11.27
C PHE A 19 -12.13 -10.41 -11.18
N GLY A 20 -11.91 -9.47 -12.12
CA GLY A 20 -12.70 -8.26 -12.35
C GLY A 20 -11.90 -7.20 -13.14
N PRO A 21 -12.22 -6.90 -14.42
CA PRO A 21 -11.38 -6.06 -15.27
C PRO A 21 -11.31 -4.58 -14.83
N ASP A 22 -12.36 -4.04 -14.21
CA ASP A 22 -12.49 -2.61 -13.95
C ASP A 22 -11.71 -2.10 -12.72
N GLN A 23 -11.03 -3.00 -12.00
CA GLN A 23 -10.33 -2.68 -10.75
C GLN A 23 -8.80 -2.69 -10.87
N TYR A 24 -8.30 -3.04 -12.06
CA TYR A 24 -6.87 -3.22 -12.31
C TYR A 24 -6.36 -2.33 -13.43
N GLU A 25 -5.17 -1.81 -13.22
CA GLU A 25 -4.35 -1.20 -14.26
C GLU A 25 -3.33 -2.21 -14.77
N SER A 26 -2.81 -1.99 -15.97
CA SER A 26 -1.83 -2.88 -16.61
C SER A 26 -0.53 -2.14 -16.89
N LEU A 27 0.58 -2.81 -16.59
CA LEU A 27 1.90 -2.40 -17.05
C LEU A 27 2.07 -2.70 -18.55
N PRO A 28 3.04 -2.05 -19.24
CA PRO A 28 3.33 -2.32 -20.64
C PRO A 28 3.73 -3.77 -20.94
N ASP A 29 4.25 -4.49 -19.94
CA ASP A 29 4.61 -5.91 -20.04
C ASP A 29 3.42 -6.87 -19.83
N GLY A 30 2.23 -6.35 -19.54
CA GLY A 30 1.00 -7.12 -19.35
C GLY A 30 0.71 -7.53 -17.90
N ARG A 31 1.62 -7.30 -16.94
CA ARG A 31 1.32 -7.50 -15.51
C ARG A 31 0.24 -6.53 -15.05
N ARG A 32 -0.58 -6.96 -14.09
CA ARG A 32 -1.69 -6.17 -13.55
C ARG A 32 -1.41 -5.74 -12.13
N PHE A 33 -1.89 -4.56 -11.77
CA PHE A 33 -1.81 -4.03 -10.42
C PHE A 33 -3.13 -3.34 -10.05
N PRO A 34 -3.47 -3.21 -8.75
CA PRO A 34 -4.72 -2.60 -8.35
C PRO A 34 -4.73 -1.12 -8.69
N GLY A 35 -5.85 -0.64 -9.23
CA GLY A 35 -6.09 0.78 -9.42
C GLY A 35 -6.20 1.51 -8.08
N MET A 36 -6.08 2.83 -8.11
CA MET A 36 -6.03 3.68 -6.92
C MET A 36 -7.21 3.46 -5.95
N GLU A 37 -8.44 3.38 -6.46
CA GLU A 37 -9.64 3.16 -5.62
C GLU A 37 -9.59 1.82 -4.88
N SER A 38 -9.11 0.77 -5.55
CA SER A 38 -8.93 -0.55 -4.93
C SER A 38 -7.88 -0.48 -3.82
N ILE A 39 -6.77 0.24 -4.04
CA ILE A 39 -5.73 0.41 -3.04
C ILE A 39 -6.29 1.13 -1.80
N TYR A 40 -6.98 2.25 -1.96
CA TYR A 40 -7.59 2.96 -0.82
C TYR A 40 -8.52 2.05 -0.02
N ARG A 41 -9.35 1.27 -0.70
CA ARG A 41 -10.27 0.32 -0.05
C ARG A 41 -9.55 -0.78 0.72
N GLU A 42 -8.43 -1.30 0.23
CA GLU A 42 -7.63 -2.31 0.96
C GLU A 42 -7.09 -1.74 2.29
N PHE A 43 -6.65 -0.48 2.30
CA PHE A 43 -6.23 0.19 3.53
C PHE A 43 -7.42 0.41 4.48
N GLU A 44 -8.56 0.85 3.98
CA GLU A 44 -9.77 1.05 4.80
C GLU A 44 -10.27 -0.27 5.41
N GLN A 45 -10.24 -1.36 4.64
CA GLN A 45 -10.58 -2.71 5.14
C GLN A 45 -9.61 -3.19 6.23
N ALA A 46 -8.36 -2.73 6.19
CA ALA A 46 -7.37 -2.95 7.24
C ALA A 46 -7.53 -1.99 8.44
N GLY A 47 -8.54 -1.10 8.45
CA GLY A 47 -8.72 -0.08 9.50
C GLY A 47 -7.72 1.07 9.43
N LEU A 48 -7.05 1.23 8.29
CA LEU A 48 -6.01 2.23 8.06
C LEU A 48 -6.51 3.32 7.11
N LYS A 49 -5.94 4.51 7.23
CA LYS A 49 -6.16 5.61 6.29
C LYS A 49 -4.90 5.88 5.49
N LEU A 50 -4.95 5.61 4.19
CA LEU A 50 -3.89 5.98 3.25
C LEU A 50 -4.03 7.46 2.86
N SER A 51 -2.91 8.17 2.74
CA SER A 51 -2.84 9.53 2.22
C SER A 51 -1.60 9.67 1.34
N ILE A 52 -1.76 10.25 0.16
CA ILE A 52 -0.67 10.50 -0.78
C ILE A 52 -0.55 11.99 -1.03
N LYS A 53 0.66 12.54 -0.86
CA LYS A 53 0.96 13.95 -1.10
C LYS A 53 2.05 14.10 -2.14
N HIS A 54 1.79 14.88 -3.18
CA HIS A 54 2.80 15.29 -4.15
C HIS A 54 3.67 16.41 -3.57
N ASN A 55 4.99 16.20 -3.59
CA ASN A 55 5.97 17.21 -3.29
C ASN A 55 6.49 17.79 -4.60
N LEU A 56 6.01 19.00 -4.91
CA LEU A 56 6.33 19.71 -6.16
C LEU A 56 7.82 20.10 -6.28
N VAL A 57 8.51 20.32 -5.15
CA VAL A 57 9.92 20.73 -5.15
C VAL A 57 10.83 19.60 -5.61
N PHE A 58 10.47 18.36 -5.24
CA PHE A 58 11.25 17.17 -5.56
C PHE A 58 10.62 16.30 -6.64
N ASP A 59 9.45 16.69 -7.16
CA ASP A 59 8.59 15.91 -8.06
C ASP A 59 8.42 14.44 -7.61
N THR A 60 8.02 14.26 -6.34
CA THR A 60 7.83 12.94 -5.73
C THR A 60 6.50 12.83 -5.03
N HIS A 61 6.00 11.61 -4.89
CA HIS A 61 4.76 11.31 -4.21
C HIS A 61 5.07 10.56 -2.92
N ARG A 62 4.61 11.10 -1.79
CA ARG A 62 4.74 10.49 -0.48
C ARG A 62 3.43 9.85 -0.09
N ALA A 63 3.42 8.52 -0.02
CA ALA A 63 2.33 7.77 0.58
C ALA A 63 2.62 7.57 2.08
N THR A 64 1.59 7.78 2.90
CA THR A 64 1.60 7.58 4.35
C THR A 64 0.32 6.90 4.77
N TRP A 65 0.40 5.96 5.70
CA TRP A 65 -0.77 5.36 6.32
C TRP A 65 -0.62 5.30 7.84
N SER A 66 -1.77 5.34 8.51
CA SER A 66 -1.90 5.23 9.95
C SER A 66 -3.28 4.66 10.28
N PRO A 67 -3.50 4.15 11.51
CA PRO A 67 -4.84 3.80 11.98
C PRO A 67 -5.83 4.93 11.70
N ALA A 68 -7.00 4.57 11.15
CA ALA A 68 -8.10 5.49 11.04
C ALA A 68 -8.57 5.81 12.47
N SER A 69 -8.24 6.99 12.99
CA SER A 69 -8.62 7.40 14.34
C SER A 69 -10.13 7.26 14.51
N SER A 70 -10.58 6.23 15.22
CA SER A 70 -11.95 6.13 15.66
C SER A 70 -12.15 7.21 16.72
N ALA A 71 -13.16 8.05 16.59
CA ALA A 71 -13.34 9.28 17.37
C ALA A 71 -13.59 9.09 18.88
N ASN A 72 -13.28 7.91 19.45
CA ASN A 72 -13.65 7.54 20.82
C ASN A 72 -12.53 6.97 21.71
N ASP A 73 -11.29 6.85 21.25
CA ASP A 73 -10.19 6.46 22.13
C ASP A 73 -9.25 7.63 22.35
N GLY A 74 -9.29 8.18 23.56
CA GLY A 74 -8.33 9.17 24.01
C GLY A 74 -6.92 8.59 23.95
N ALA A 75 -6.01 9.37 23.39
CA ALA A 75 -4.56 9.27 23.54
C ALA A 75 -3.91 7.92 23.14
N GLU A 76 -3.03 7.99 22.13
CA GLU A 76 -1.80 7.20 22.05
C GLU A 76 -1.84 5.75 21.55
N ASN A 77 -2.74 5.38 20.63
CA ASN A 77 -2.50 4.21 19.76
C ASN A 77 -1.85 4.61 18.41
N ASN A 78 -0.75 5.35 18.48
CA ASN A 78 0.23 5.41 17.38
C ASN A 78 1.21 4.25 17.55
N ASP A 79 0.71 3.02 17.52
CA ASP A 79 1.61 1.87 17.47
C ASP A 79 2.43 1.97 16.17
N PRO A 80 3.77 2.11 16.25
CA PRO A 80 4.61 2.23 15.06
C PRO A 80 4.49 1.02 14.12
N GLN A 81 3.94 -0.09 14.60
CA GLN A 81 3.71 -1.29 13.80
C GLN A 81 2.58 -1.15 12.77
N HIS A 82 1.66 -0.19 12.95
CA HIS A 82 0.51 0.02 12.06
C HIS A 82 0.60 1.29 11.21
N CYS A 83 1.73 2.00 11.27
CA CYS A 83 2.00 3.22 10.52
C CYS A 83 3.15 2.99 9.53
N GLY A 84 3.14 3.69 8.40
CA GLY A 84 4.27 3.63 7.47
C GLY A 84 4.29 4.74 6.45
N THR A 85 5.43 4.86 5.77
CA THR A 85 5.62 5.82 4.69
C THR A 85 6.48 5.24 3.58
N VAL A 86 6.13 5.58 2.34
CA VAL A 86 6.96 5.29 1.16
C VAL A 86 6.97 6.49 0.23
N ILE A 87 8.04 6.61 -0.55
CA ILE A 87 8.21 7.66 -1.55
C ILE A 87 8.31 7.00 -2.93
N GLY A 88 7.49 7.45 -3.86
CA GLY A 88 7.54 7.09 -5.28
C GLY A 88 7.77 8.31 -6.17
N SER A 89 8.20 8.08 -7.40
CA SER A 89 8.29 9.10 -8.45
C SER A 89 6.93 9.40 -9.08
N SER A 90 5.94 8.53 -8.91
CA SER A 90 4.54 8.78 -9.30
C SER A 90 3.56 8.41 -8.19
N GLU A 91 2.34 8.93 -8.27
CA GLU A 91 1.25 8.57 -7.34
C GLU A 91 1.00 7.05 -7.34
N ARG A 92 0.88 6.46 -8.53
CA ARG A 92 0.65 5.02 -8.73
C ARG A 92 1.75 4.17 -8.10
N GLU A 93 3.01 4.53 -8.33
CA GLU A 93 4.15 3.82 -7.75
C GLU A 93 4.11 3.87 -6.22
N ALA A 94 3.91 5.06 -5.64
CA ALA A 94 3.85 5.23 -4.19
C ALA A 94 2.68 4.42 -3.58
N ALA A 95 1.52 4.41 -4.24
CA ALA A 95 0.34 3.68 -3.80
C ALA A 95 0.55 2.15 -3.84
N VAL A 96 1.02 1.62 -4.97
CA VAL A 96 1.27 0.18 -5.15
C VAL A 96 2.32 -0.31 -4.17
N TYR A 97 3.38 0.49 -3.95
CA TYR A 97 4.42 0.10 -3.00
C TYR A 97 3.96 0.16 -1.55
N ALA A 98 3.13 1.16 -1.20
CA ALA A 98 2.49 1.20 0.12
C ALA A 98 1.65 -0.06 0.38
N LEU A 99 0.87 -0.50 -0.61
CA LEU A 99 0.10 -1.74 -0.51
C LEU A 99 1.00 -2.98 -0.35
N ALA A 100 2.10 -3.07 -1.10
CA ALA A 100 3.07 -4.15 -0.94
C ALA A 100 3.61 -4.20 0.51
N GLN A 101 4.00 -3.05 1.07
CA GLN A 101 4.49 -2.93 2.45
C GLN A 101 3.42 -3.29 3.49
N LEU A 102 2.18 -2.84 3.32
CA LEU A 102 1.07 -3.22 4.20
C LEU A 102 0.91 -4.74 4.25
N ARG A 103 0.92 -5.38 3.08
CA ARG A 103 0.73 -6.83 2.96
C ARG A 103 1.89 -7.60 3.55
N GLU A 104 3.13 -7.17 3.31
CA GLU A 104 4.34 -7.75 3.92
C GLU A 104 4.32 -7.64 5.45
N SER A 105 3.82 -6.53 5.99
CA SER A 105 3.71 -6.30 7.44
C SER A 105 2.61 -7.14 8.09
N HIS A 106 1.61 -7.58 7.32
CA HIS A 106 0.49 -8.41 7.76
C HIS A 106 0.71 -9.91 7.51
N VAL A 107 1.84 -10.33 6.91
CA VAL A 107 2.20 -11.74 6.86
C VAL A 107 2.51 -12.17 8.29
N PRO A 108 1.70 -13.03 8.95
CA PRO A 108 2.11 -13.56 10.23
C PRO A 108 3.43 -14.28 10.00
N ILE A 109 4.45 -13.91 10.78
CA ILE A 109 5.63 -14.75 10.94
C ILE A 109 5.07 -16.09 11.39
N GLN A 110 4.95 -17.06 10.47
CA GLN A 110 4.80 -18.45 10.84
C GLN A 110 6.11 -18.80 11.51
N LEU A 111 6.14 -18.56 12.82
CA LEU A 111 7.21 -18.95 13.70
C LEU A 111 7.35 -20.45 13.52
N ALA A 112 8.44 -20.83 12.86
CA ALA A 112 8.88 -22.20 12.72
C ALA A 112 8.92 -22.83 14.11
N LEU A 113 7.91 -23.64 14.42
CA LEU A 113 8.00 -24.66 15.45
C LEU A 113 8.35 -25.95 14.72
N ALA A 114 9.66 -26.21 14.65
CA ALA A 114 10.24 -27.52 14.40
C ALA A 114 10.78 -28.05 15.73
#